data_AF-A0A2T7THP3-F1
#
_entry.id   AF-A0A2T7THP3-F1
#
_cell.length_a   1.000
_cell.length_b   1.000
_cell.length_c   1.000
_cell.angle_alpha   90.00
_cell.angle_beta   90.00
_cell.angle_gamma   90.00
#
_symmetry.space_group_name_H-M   'P 1'
#
loop_
_entity.id
_entity.type
_entity.pdbx_description
1 polymer ?
#
loop_
_entity_poly.entity_id
_entity_poly.type
_entity_poly.pdbx_seq_one_letter_code
_entity_poly.pdbx_strand_id
1 'polypeptide(L)'
;MLLHRLHTVQEHVRAGLHEFYVAPYRRTFARAQRDEEDLFMMLVLSEALGVPNPASYYTVELLPVVYDRFHDWHRRMGMERSPLDHISCC
;
A
#
# COMPACT_ATOMS: atom_id res chain seq x y z
N MET A 1 12.19 26.84 -28.20
CA MET A 1 11.88 27.59 -26.97
C MET A 1 10.37 27.79 -26.72
N LEU A 2 9.58 28.25 -27.70
CA LEU A 2 8.14 28.52 -27.53
C LEU A 2 7.30 27.28 -27.16
N LEU A 3 7.52 26.15 -27.83
CA LEU A 3 6.86 24.87 -27.51
C LEU A 3 7.18 24.37 -26.09
N HIS A 4 8.42 24.58 -25.62
CA HIS A 4 8.82 24.19 -24.26
C HIS A 4 8.16 25.07 -23.19
N ARG A 5 8.03 26.38 -23.44
CA ARG A 5 7.29 27.31 -22.56
C ARG A 5 5.80 26.98 -22.47
N LEU A 6 5.17 26.60 -23.59
CA LEU A 6 3.76 26.21 -23.60
C LEU A 6 3.54 24.91 -22.81
N HIS A 7 4.40 23.91 -23.01
CA HIS A 7 4.32 22.66 -22.26
C HIS A 7 4.52 22.88 -20.75
N THR A 8 5.49 23.70 -20.35
CA THR A 8 5.71 23.99 -18.93
C THR A 8 4.52 24.71 -18.31
N VAL A 9 3.92 25.69 -18.99
CA VAL A 9 2.70 26.36 -18.49
C VAL A 9 1.54 25.36 -18.35
N GLN A 10 1.36 24.47 -19.32
CA GLN A 10 0.33 23.42 -19.25
C GLN A 10 0.52 22.49 -18.04
N GLU A 11 1.76 22.06 -17.76
CA GLU A 11 2.06 21.22 -16.60
C GLU A 11 1.77 21.93 -15.27
N HIS A 12 2.13 23.21 -15.14
CA HIS A 12 1.85 23.98 -13.92
C HIS A 12 0.35 24.17 -13.68
N VAL A 13 -0.41 24.46 -14.75
CA VAL A 13 -1.88 24.57 -14.66
C VAL A 13 -2.50 23.23 -14.28
N ARG A 14 -2.06 22.12 -14.89
CA ARG A 14 -2.53 20.77 -14.57
C ARG A 14 -2.24 20.40 -13.11
N ALA A 15 -1.02 20.68 -12.64
CA ALA A 15 -0.62 20.41 -11.26
C ALA A 15 -1.44 21.23 -10.26
N GLY A 16 -1.67 22.52 -10.53
CA GLY A 16 -2.50 23.39 -9.69
C GLY A 16 -3.95 22.94 -9.62
N LEU A 17 -4.54 22.54 -10.75
CA LEU A 17 -5.90 21.99 -10.78
C LEU A 17 -5.98 20.67 -10.02
N HIS A 18 -5.03 19.74 -10.26
CA HIS A 18 -4.97 18.47 -9.53
C HIS A 18 -4.89 18.70 -8.02
N GLU A 19 -4.04 19.61 -7.57
CA GLU A 19 -3.90 19.97 -6.17
C GLU A 19 -5.19 20.54 -5.58
N PHE A 20 -5.86 21.44 -6.30
CA PHE A 20 -7.14 22.01 -5.88
C PHE A 20 -8.22 20.94 -5.68
N TYR A 21 -8.28 19.94 -6.56
CA TYR A 21 -9.23 18.83 -6.46
C TYR A 21 -8.87 17.82 -5.36
N VAL A 22 -7.60 17.47 -5.22
CA VAL A 22 -7.17 16.41 -4.30
C VAL A 22 -7.04 16.91 -2.86
N ALA A 23 -6.63 18.17 -2.65
CA ALA A 23 -6.32 18.73 -1.34
C ALA A 23 -7.40 18.47 -0.26
N PRO A 24 -8.71 18.67 -0.53
CA PRO A 24 -9.75 18.43 0.47
C PRO A 24 -9.89 16.96 0.88
N TYR A 25 -9.57 16.03 -0.04
CA TYR A 25 -9.78 14.59 0.12
C TYR A 25 -8.52 13.82 0.47
N ARG A 26 -7.38 14.48 0.67
CA ARG A 26 -6.08 13.84 0.98
C ARG A 26 -6.16 12.82 2.11
N ARG A 27 -6.90 13.13 3.18
CA ARG A 27 -7.08 12.21 4.31
C ARG A 27 -7.87 10.96 3.92
N THR A 28 -8.95 11.14 3.15
CA THR A 28 -9.78 10.03 2.67
C THR A 28 -9.00 9.14 1.71
N PHE A 29 -8.24 9.73 0.79
CA PHE A 29 -7.37 8.97 -0.12
C PHE A 29 -6.26 8.25 0.63
N ALA A 30 -5.60 8.90 1.59
CA ALA A 30 -4.58 8.24 2.40
C ALA A 30 -5.15 7.08 3.22
N ARG A 31 -6.39 7.19 3.70
CA ARG A 31 -7.08 6.08 4.36
C ARG A 31 -7.40 4.96 3.39
N ALA A 32 -7.99 5.27 2.24
CA ALA A 32 -8.32 4.28 1.22
C ALA A 32 -7.08 3.51 0.73
N GLN A 33 -5.96 4.21 0.51
CA GLN A 33 -4.68 3.59 0.16
C GLN A 33 -4.19 2.65 1.26
N ARG A 34 -4.28 3.05 2.53
CA ARG A 34 -3.90 2.17 3.66
C ARG A 34 -4.81 0.95 3.75
N ASP A 35 -6.12 1.12 3.59
CA ASP A 35 -7.08 0.02 3.62
C ASP A 35 -6.79 -0.99 2.48
N GLU A 36 -6.41 -0.51 1.29
CA GLU A 36 -5.97 -1.34 0.16
C GLU A 36 -4.65 -2.07 0.46
N GLU A 37 -3.67 -1.37 1.03
CA GLU A 37 -2.40 -1.97 1.46
C GLU A 37 -2.63 -3.07 2.52
N ASP A 38 -3.46 -2.81 3.52
CA ASP A 38 -3.77 -3.77 4.58
C ASP A 38 -4.51 -5.00 4.03
N LEU A 39 -5.42 -4.82 3.06
CA LEU A 39 -6.09 -5.91 2.36
C LEU A 39 -5.10 -6.75 1.53
N PHE A 40 -4.17 -6.10 0.83
CA PHE A 40 -3.13 -6.78 0.08
C PHE A 40 -2.23 -7.62 0.99
N MET A 41 -1.80 -7.05 2.12
CA MET A 41 -1.03 -7.77 3.15
C MET A 41 -1.80 -8.99 3.67
N MET A 42 -3.09 -8.84 3.97
CA MET A 42 -3.95 -9.94 4.42
C MET A 42 -4.07 -11.04 3.37
N LEU A 43 -4.19 -10.70 2.08
CA LEU A 43 -4.22 -11.68 1.00
C LEU A 43 -2.92 -12.47 0.92
N VAL A 44 -1.77 -11.79 0.96
CA VAL A 44 -0.45 -12.42 0.88
C VAL A 44 -0.19 -13.33 2.10
N LEU A 45 -0.64 -12.92 3.29
CA LEU A 45 -0.42 -13.62 4.56
C LEU A 45 -1.58 -14.53 5.00
N SER A 46 -2.59 -14.70 4.15
CA SER A 46 -3.80 -15.46 4.46
C SER A 46 -3.53 -16.86 5.00
N GLU A 47 -2.60 -17.61 4.40
CA GLU A 47 -2.19 -18.94 4.89
C GLU A 47 -1.61 -18.91 6.30
N ALA A 48 -0.77 -17.92 6.59
CA ALA A 48 -0.20 -17.72 7.92
C ALA A 48 -1.27 -17.35 8.96
N LEU A 49 -2.38 -16.75 8.51
CA LEU A 49 -3.57 -16.48 9.33
C LEU A 49 -4.53 -17.68 9.41
N GLY A 50 -4.20 -18.81 8.78
CA GLY A 50 -5.04 -20.01 8.72
C GLY A 50 -6.21 -19.90 7.75
N VAL A 51 -6.21 -18.90 6.87
CA VAL A 51 -7.21 -18.72 5.82
C VAL A 51 -6.67 -19.35 4.53
N PRO A 52 -7.29 -20.42 4.01
CA PRO A 52 -6.80 -21.08 2.80
C PRO A 52 -6.88 -20.13 1.62
N ASN A 53 -5.78 -20.01 0.87
CA ASN A 53 -5.69 -19.14 -0.28
C ASN A 53 -5.28 -19.93 -1.54
N PRO A 54 -6.15 -20.00 -2.56
CA PRO A 54 -5.85 -20.75 -3.78
C PRO A 54 -4.71 -20.15 -4.60
N ALA A 55 -4.34 -18.90 -4.34
CA ALA A 55 -3.24 -18.18 -4.97
C ALA A 55 -1.95 -18.18 -4.14
N SER A 56 -1.89 -18.90 -3.02
CA SER A 56 -0.73 -18.91 -2.11
C SER A 56 0.60 -19.24 -2.79
N TYR A 57 0.56 -20.16 -3.76
CA TYR A 57 1.72 -20.51 -4.57
C TYR A 57 2.30 -19.30 -5.32
N TYR A 58 1.45 -18.37 -5.77
CA TYR A 58 1.88 -17.16 -6.48
C TYR A 58 2.21 -16.01 -5.54
N THR A 59 1.52 -15.92 -4.40
CA THR A 59 1.72 -14.80 -3.47
C THR A 59 2.93 -14.99 -2.55
N VAL A 60 3.44 -16.21 -2.40
CA VAL A 60 4.64 -16.48 -1.59
C VAL A 60 5.87 -15.70 -2.09
N GLU A 61 5.98 -15.50 -3.40
CA GLU A 61 7.08 -14.74 -4.03
C GLU A 61 7.04 -13.26 -3.66
N LEU A 62 5.89 -12.75 -3.20
CA LEU A 62 5.71 -11.36 -2.78
C LEU A 62 6.15 -11.12 -1.34
N LEU A 63 6.34 -12.19 -0.54
CA LEU A 63 6.73 -12.08 0.88
C LEU A 63 7.97 -11.18 1.09
N PRO A 64 9.08 -11.32 0.34
CA PRO A 64 10.24 -10.45 0.50
C PRO A 64 9.94 -8.97 0.25
N VAL A 65 9.02 -8.66 -0.69
CA VAL A 65 8.65 -7.29 -1.06
C VAL A 65 7.76 -6.63 -0.01
N VAL A 66 6.97 -7.43 0.70
CA VAL A 66 6.09 -6.92 1.76
C VAL A 66 6.72 -6.96 3.14
N TYR A 67 7.83 -7.68 3.29
CA TYR A 67 8.48 -7.92 4.58
C TYR A 67 8.85 -6.63 5.31
N ASP A 68 9.38 -5.63 4.61
CA ASP A 68 9.77 -4.34 5.19
C ASP A 68 8.59 -3.58 5.84
N ARG A 69 7.36 -3.86 5.39
CA ARG A 69 6.12 -3.23 5.88
C ARG A 69 5.36 -4.10 6.87
N PHE A 70 5.81 -5.33 7.09
CA PHE A 70 5.12 -6.33 7.90
C PHE A 70 4.97 -5.91 9.36
N HIS A 71 6.04 -5.38 9.97
CA HIS A 71 6.03 -4.98 11.37
C HIS A 71 4.93 -3.96 11.66
N ASP A 72 4.88 -2.90 10.87
CA ASP A 72 3.89 -1.84 11.05
C ASP A 72 2.49 -2.34 10.75
N TRP A 73 2.32 -3.22 9.77
CA TRP A 73 1.03 -3.82 9.43
C TRP A 73 0.47 -4.69 10.57
N HIS A 74 1.22 -5.68 11.07
CA HIS A 74 0.67 -6.60 12.09
C HIS A 74 0.32 -5.86 13.39
N ARG A 75 1.10 -4.81 13.72
CA ARG A 75 0.79 -3.91 14.84
C ARG A 75 -0.49 -3.11 14.61
N ARG A 76 -0.73 -2.59 13.40
CA ARG A 76 -1.99 -1.90 13.06
C ARG A 76 -3.19 -2.84 13.13
N MET A 77 -3.00 -4.10 12.76
CA MET A 77 -4.02 -5.14 12.87
C MET A 77 -4.32 -5.54 14.32
N GLY A 78 -3.56 -5.03 15.30
CA GLY A 78 -3.76 -5.30 16.73
C GLY A 78 -3.34 -6.72 17.14
N MET A 79 -2.45 -7.36 16.37
CA MET A 79 -1.97 -8.70 16.68
C MET A 79 -0.92 -8.65 17.79
N GLU A 80 -1.08 -9.50 18.82
CA GLU A 80 -0.10 -9.59 19.91
C GLU A 80 1.23 -10.22 19.47
N ARG A 81 1.16 -11.16 18.51
CA ARG A 81 2.32 -11.86 17.96
C ARG A 81 2.24 -11.92 16.43
N SER A 82 3.42 -12.01 15.81
CA SER A 82 3.56 -12.28 14.38
C SER A 82 2.78 -13.55 13.97
N PRO A 83 1.99 -13.51 12.89
CA PRO A 83 1.39 -14.72 12.31
C PRO A 83 2.39 -15.62 11.58
N LEU A 84 3.64 -15.18 11.37
CA LEU A 84 4.67 -16.01 10.73
C LEU A 84 5.27 -17.00 11.74
N ASP A 85 5.16 -18.29 11.47
CA ASP A 85 5.61 -19.36 12.38
C ASP A 85 7.13 -19.47 12.53
N HIS A 86 7.86 -19.25 11.44
CA HIS A 86 9.32 -19.50 11.37
C HIS A 86 10.17 -18.24 11.40
N ILE A 87 9.52 -17.08 11.29
CA ILE A 87 10.19 -15.78 11.24
C ILE A 87 9.59 -14.92 12.34
N SER A 88 10.37 -14.68 13.38
CA SER A 88 9.96 -13.80 14.47
C SER A 88 10.00 -12.36 14.00
N CYS A 89 8.84 -11.70 14.00
CA CYS A 89 8.77 -10.25 14.09
C CYS A 89 8.43 -9.91 15.54
N CYS A 90 9.26 -9.04 16.13
CA CYS A 90 9.39 -8.78 17.57
C CYS A 90 10.13 -9.87 18.34
#